data_AF-A0A8B6HEU0-F1
#
_entry.id   AF-A0A8B6HEU0-F1
#
_cell.length_a   1.000
_cell.length_b   1.000
_cell.length_c   1.000
_cell.angle_alpha   90.00
_cell.angle_beta   90.00
_cell.angle_gamma   90.00
#
_symmetry.space_group_name_H-M   'P 1'
#
loop_
_entity.id
_entity.type
_entity.pdbx_description
1 polymer ?
#
loop_
_entity_poly.entity_id
_entity_poly.type
_entity_poly.pdbx_seq_one_letter_code
_entity_poly.pdbx_strand_id
1 'polypeptide(L)'
;MASSSCISLPAIKEYETAREPLQNIEKFLKKCHGSYSTKEPIVTMRRYIRKLEKQFAAVNKIFYERKWSDEQKHNGHCYIFSKDKLPWEKAKKRCQEINGYLLKIDNEKENTWVNERARKK
;
A
#
# COMPACT_ATOMS: atom_id res chain seq x y z
N MET A 1 11.09 -24.07 -2.22
CA MET A 1 11.34 -22.93 -3.13
C MET A 1 10.28 -21.88 -2.82
N ALA A 2 10.67 -20.75 -2.22
CA ALA A 2 9.71 -19.74 -1.78
C ALA A 2 9.15 -19.00 -3.02
N SER A 3 7.83 -19.07 -3.22
CA SER A 3 7.14 -18.20 -4.18
C SER A 3 7.37 -16.75 -3.74
N SER A 4 8.26 -16.03 -4.43
CA SER A 4 8.47 -14.62 -4.19
C SER A 4 7.29 -13.85 -4.79
N SER A 5 6.33 -13.50 -3.93
CA SER A 5 5.13 -12.78 -4.33
C SER A 5 5.44 -11.37 -4.83
N CYS A 6 4.55 -10.82 -5.64
CA CYS A 6 4.79 -9.56 -6.34
C CYS A 6 4.71 -8.29 -5.49
N ILE A 7 4.38 -8.43 -4.22
CA ILE A 7 4.97 -7.62 -3.16
C ILE A 7 5.95 -8.53 -2.46
N SER A 8 7.21 -8.10 -2.29
CA SER A 8 8.10 -8.85 -1.43
C SER A 8 7.41 -8.94 -0.07
N LEU A 9 7.20 -10.15 0.46
CA LEU A 9 6.81 -10.32 1.87
C LEU A 9 7.53 -9.32 2.80
N PRO A 10 8.81 -8.95 2.54
CA PRO A 10 9.46 -7.81 3.18
C PRO A 10 8.68 -6.48 3.17
N ALA A 11 8.14 -5.98 2.06
CA ALA A 11 7.46 -4.69 2.02
C ALA A 11 6.08 -4.71 2.74
N ILE A 12 5.35 -5.83 2.68
CA ILE A 12 4.14 -6.01 3.52
C ILE A 12 4.55 -6.03 4.99
N LYS A 13 5.61 -6.79 5.33
CA LYS A 13 6.12 -6.89 6.69
C LYS A 13 6.62 -5.55 7.21
N GLU A 14 7.34 -4.77 6.40
CA GLU A 14 7.79 -3.41 6.75
C GLU A 14 6.61 -2.48 7.01
N TYR A 15 5.56 -2.54 6.17
CA TYR A 15 4.33 -1.79 6.39
C TYR A 15 3.62 -2.21 7.69
N GLU A 16 3.50 -3.52 7.94
CA GLU A 16 2.90 -4.06 9.16
C GLU A 16 3.71 -3.65 10.41
N THR A 17 5.03 -3.76 10.36
CA THR A 17 5.95 -3.32 11.42
C THR A 17 5.86 -1.82 11.67
N ALA A 18 5.77 -0.99 10.62
CA ALA A 18 5.61 0.45 10.76
C ALA A 18 4.25 0.85 11.37
N ARG A 19 3.21 0.02 11.18
CA ARG A 19 1.85 0.24 11.69
C ARG A 19 1.67 -0.24 13.13
N GLU A 20 2.44 -1.21 13.58
CA GLU A 20 2.32 -1.83 14.91
C GLU A 20 2.39 -0.82 16.09
N PRO A 21 3.32 0.15 16.13
CA PRO A 21 3.34 1.16 17.19
C PRO A 21 2.04 1.96 17.30
N LEU A 22 1.43 2.29 16.16
CA LEU A 22 0.17 3.03 16.11
C LEU A 22 -0.99 2.21 16.72
N GLN A 23 -1.04 0.91 16.40
CA GLN A 23 -2.04 -0.01 16.96
C GLN A 23 -1.88 -0.18 18.48
N ASN A 24 -0.63 -0.25 18.96
CA ASN A 24 -0.33 -0.33 20.38
C ASN A 24 -0.80 0.91 21.13
N ILE A 25 -0.57 2.11 20.58
CA ILE A 25 -1.06 3.36 21.16
C ILE A 25 -2.60 3.40 21.14
N GLU A 26 -3.25 3.02 20.04
CA GLU A 26 -4.71 2.98 19.96
C GLU A 26 -5.31 2.05 21.01
N LYS A 27 -4.72 0.86 21.20
CA LYS A 27 -5.10 -0.11 22.24
C LYS A 27 -4.94 0.45 23.65
N PHE A 28 -3.86 1.19 23.91
CA PHE A 28 -3.65 1.86 25.20
C PHE A 28 -4.71 2.94 25.43
N LEU A 29 -4.98 3.80 24.45
CA LEU A 29 -5.97 4.88 24.57
C LEU A 29 -7.42 4.37 24.70
N LYS A 30 -7.72 3.17 24.19
CA LYS A 30 -9.00 2.48 24.41
C LYS A 30 -9.18 2.04 25.87
N LYS A 31 -8.09 1.76 26.59
CA LYS A 31 -8.12 1.44 28.02
C LYS A 31 -8.28 2.68 28.91
N CYS A 32 -7.97 3.87 28.41
CA CYS A 32 -8.20 5.13 29.12
C CYS A 32 -9.71 5.43 29.22
N HIS A 33 -10.25 5.41 30.44
CA HIS A 33 -11.66 5.64 30.76
C HIS A 33 -11.83 6.72 31.83
N GLY A 34 -13.07 7.12 32.10
CA GLY A 34 -13.39 8.13 33.12
C GLY A 34 -12.82 9.51 32.80
N SER A 35 -12.45 10.25 33.85
CA SER A 35 -11.97 11.65 33.76
C SER A 35 -10.69 11.83 32.95
N TYR A 36 -9.90 10.77 32.75
CA TYR A 36 -8.70 10.78 31.92
C TYR A 36 -9.03 10.79 30.42
N SER A 37 -10.14 10.18 30.02
CA SER A 37 -10.52 10.05 28.60
C SER A 37 -10.93 11.38 27.95
N THR A 38 -11.29 12.38 28.77
CA THR A 38 -11.71 13.72 28.35
C THR A 38 -10.60 14.76 28.50
N LYS A 39 -9.42 14.39 29.04
CA LYS A 39 -8.27 15.29 29.14
C LYS A 39 -7.79 15.67 27.74
N GLU A 40 -7.50 16.95 27.55
CA GLU A 40 -7.07 17.51 26.26
C GLU A 40 -5.95 16.68 25.61
N PRO A 41 -4.88 16.27 26.31
CA PRO A 41 -3.81 15.50 25.68
C PRO A 41 -4.30 14.18 25.07
N ILE A 42 -5.24 13.49 25.74
CA ILE A 42 -5.81 12.22 25.28
C ILE A 42 -6.74 12.46 24.07
N VAL A 43 -7.56 13.52 24.11
CA VAL A 43 -8.45 13.90 22.99
C VAL A 43 -7.62 14.27 21.76
N THR A 44 -6.56 15.03 21.95
CA THR A 44 -5.66 15.46 20.87
C THR A 44 -4.84 14.30 20.30
N MET A 45 -4.34 13.41 21.15
CA MET A 45 -3.66 12.19 20.69
C MET A 45 -4.59 11.29 19.87
N ARG A 46 -5.85 11.09 20.30
CA ARG A 46 -6.87 10.36 19.53
C ARG A 46 -7.12 10.99 18.17
N ARG A 47 -7.16 12.33 18.09
CA ARG A 47 -7.34 13.06 16.81
C ARG A 47 -6.16 12.85 15.86
N TYR A 48 -4.92 12.91 16.35
CA TYR A 48 -3.75 12.62 15.52
C TYR A 48 -3.72 11.17 15.04
N ILE A 49 -4.04 10.21 15.91
CA ILE A 49 -4.11 8.78 15.55
C ILE A 49 -5.14 8.56 14.45
N ARG A 50 -6.36 9.11 14.56
CA ARG A 50 -7.36 9.03 13.49
C ARG A 50 -6.85 9.58 12.16
N LYS A 51 -6.06 10.66 12.18
CA LYS A 51 -5.47 11.24 10.97
C LYS A 51 -4.42 10.29 10.36
N LEU A 52 -3.57 9.72 11.18
CA LEU A 52 -2.57 8.72 10.76
C LEU A 52 -3.26 7.46 10.22
N GLU A 53 -4.27 6.94 10.91
CA GLU A 53 -5.04 5.77 10.47
C GLU A 53 -5.68 5.97 9.09
N LYS A 54 -6.17 7.17 8.78
CA LYS A 54 -6.68 7.49 7.43
C LYS A 54 -5.58 7.40 6.37
N GLN A 55 -4.35 7.83 6.69
CA GLN A 55 -3.21 7.70 5.77
C GLN A 55 -2.81 6.23 5.60
N PHE A 56 -2.74 5.46 6.69
CA PHE A 56 -2.50 4.02 6.64
C PHE A 56 -3.59 3.28 5.85
N ALA A 57 -4.87 3.63 6.01
CA ALA A 57 -5.97 3.02 5.26
C ALA A 57 -5.85 3.25 3.75
N ALA A 58 -5.40 4.44 3.32
CA ALA A 58 -5.13 4.73 1.92
C ALA A 58 -4.00 3.86 1.36
N VAL A 59 -2.96 3.60 2.16
CA VAL A 59 -1.85 2.69 1.80
C VAL A 59 -2.31 1.22 1.80
N ASN A 60 -3.09 0.81 2.81
CA ASN A 60 -3.69 -0.52 2.91
C ASN A 60 -4.54 -0.84 1.67
N LYS A 61 -5.33 0.13 1.20
CA LYS A 61 -6.12 0.01 -0.02
C LYS A 61 -5.25 -0.24 -1.27
N ILE A 62 -4.05 0.33 -1.33
CA ILE A 62 -3.09 0.06 -2.42
C ILE A 62 -2.60 -1.39 -2.36
N PHE A 63 -2.29 -1.90 -1.17
CA PHE A 63 -1.80 -3.27 -1.00
C PHE A 63 -2.90 -4.33 -1.22
N TYR A 64 -4.09 -4.13 -0.67
CA TYR A 64 -5.11 -5.19 -0.58
C TYR A 64 -6.26 -5.07 -1.60
N GLU A 65 -6.62 -3.87 -2.09
CA GLU A 65 -7.70 -3.74 -3.09
C GLU A 65 -7.21 -3.78 -4.55
N ARG A 66 -5.95 -3.41 -4.81
CA ARG A 66 -5.40 -3.39 -6.19
C ARG A 66 -4.78 -4.71 -6.65
N LYS A 67 -4.88 -5.76 -5.81
CA LYS A 67 -4.40 -7.12 -6.05
C LYS A 67 -3.03 -7.16 -6.72
N TRP A 68 -1.98 -6.99 -5.93
CA TRP A 68 -0.64 -7.46 -6.27
C TRP A 68 -0.61 -8.99 -6.15
N SER A 69 -1.39 -9.70 -6.98
CA SER A 69 -1.40 -11.16 -6.98
C SER A 69 -0.19 -11.68 -7.77
N ASP A 70 0.27 -12.89 -7.44
CA ASP A 70 1.26 -13.64 -8.24
C ASP A 70 0.81 -13.79 -9.70
N GLU A 71 -0.49 -13.65 -9.96
CA GLU A 71 -1.04 -13.57 -11.31
C GLU A 71 -0.41 -12.44 -12.12
N GLN A 72 0.00 -11.32 -11.51
CA GLN A 72 0.64 -10.16 -12.15
C GLN A 72 2.17 -10.24 -12.19
N LYS A 73 2.74 -11.43 -11.98
CA LYS A 73 4.17 -11.71 -12.18
C LYS A 73 4.44 -12.11 -13.62
N HIS A 74 5.50 -11.57 -14.21
CA HIS A 74 6.00 -12.03 -15.50
C HIS A 74 7.50 -11.81 -15.62
N ASN A 75 8.19 -12.87 -16.02
CA ASN A 75 9.64 -12.86 -16.24
C ASN A 75 10.44 -12.28 -15.05
N GLY A 76 10.06 -12.64 -13.82
CA GLY A 76 10.73 -12.14 -12.61
C GLY A 76 10.36 -10.72 -12.18
N HIS A 77 9.56 -10.00 -12.97
CA HIS A 77 9.04 -8.67 -12.66
C HIS A 77 7.60 -8.72 -12.18
N CYS A 78 7.19 -7.64 -11.51
CA CYS A 78 5.90 -7.48 -10.87
C CYS A 78 5.23 -6.22 -11.39
N TYR A 79 3.99 -6.38 -11.83
CA TYR A 79 3.26 -5.35 -12.54
C TYR A 79 2.00 -4.97 -11.77
N ILE A 80 1.56 -3.73 -11.94
CA ILE A 80 0.28 -3.24 -11.42
C ILE A 80 -0.46 -2.55 -12.54
N PHE A 81 -1.63 -3.09 -12.88
CA PHE A 81 -2.55 -2.43 -13.78
C PHE A 81 -3.50 -1.53 -12.98
N SER A 82 -3.12 -0.27 -12.81
CA SER A 82 -3.93 0.72 -12.10
C SER A 82 -5.15 1.14 -12.93
N LYS A 83 -6.32 1.26 -12.28
CA LYS A 83 -7.53 1.86 -12.88
C LYS A 83 -7.60 3.38 -12.72
N ASP A 84 -6.62 3.98 -12.05
CA ASP A 84 -6.61 5.42 -11.84
C ASP A 84 -6.37 6.18 -13.15
N LYS A 85 -7.15 7.24 -13.36
CA LYS A 85 -6.91 8.20 -14.45
C LYS A 85 -6.07 9.35 -13.91
N LEU A 86 -4.76 9.29 -14.14
CA LEU A 86 -3.80 10.29 -13.66
C LEU A 86 -3.02 10.89 -14.83
N PRO A 87 -2.67 12.20 -14.77
CA PRO A 87 -1.63 12.76 -15.62
C PRO A 87 -0.32 11.97 -15.46
N TRP A 88 0.47 11.88 -16.54
CA TRP A 88 1.67 11.06 -16.61
C TRP A 88 2.63 11.27 -15.42
N GLU A 89 2.93 12.52 -15.08
CA GLU A 89 3.82 12.86 -13.94
C GLU A 89 3.26 12.38 -12.59
N LYS A 90 1.94 12.47 -12.39
CA LYS A 90 1.30 11.97 -11.17
C LYS A 90 1.32 10.44 -11.14
N ALA A 91 1.14 9.76 -12.27
CA ALA A 91 1.25 8.31 -12.37
C ALA A 91 2.67 7.83 -12.04
N LYS A 92 3.70 8.50 -12.59
CA LYS A 92 5.11 8.21 -12.28
C LYS A 92 5.40 8.36 -10.78
N LYS A 93 5.03 9.49 -10.19
CA LYS A 93 5.20 9.72 -8.75
C LYS A 93 4.49 8.64 -7.93
N ARG A 94 3.29 8.24 -8.35
CA ARG A 94 2.52 7.20 -7.68
C ARG A 94 3.21 5.84 -7.70
N CYS A 95 3.84 5.46 -8.81
CA CYS A 95 4.64 4.24 -8.90
C CYS A 95 5.89 4.32 -8.00
N GLN A 96 6.51 5.48 -7.86
CA GLN A 96 7.68 5.68 -6.98
C GLN A 96 7.32 5.59 -5.49
N GLU A 97 6.14 6.06 -5.09
CA GLU A 97 5.63 5.97 -3.70
C GLU A 97 5.50 4.51 -3.20
N ILE A 98 5.43 3.54 -4.11
CA ILE A 98 5.34 2.10 -3.80
C ILE A 98 6.61 1.35 -4.19
N ASN A 99 7.74 2.06 -4.28
CA ASN A 99 9.06 1.52 -4.62
C ASN A 99 9.12 0.82 -5.99
N GLY A 100 8.24 1.22 -6.92
CA GLY A 100 8.23 0.81 -8.31
C GLY A 100 8.53 1.97 -9.26
N TYR A 101 8.30 1.74 -10.55
CA TYR A 101 8.42 2.76 -11.59
C TYR A 101 7.30 2.61 -12.60
N LEU A 102 6.99 3.71 -13.31
CA LEU A 102 6.03 3.65 -14.40
C LEU A 102 6.57 2.72 -15.49
N LEU A 103 5.72 1.80 -15.98
CA LEU A 103 6.13 0.70 -16.86
C LEU A 103 7.11 1.14 -17.95
N LYS A 104 8.25 0.45 -17.99
CA LYS A 104 9.21 0.45 -19.09
C LYS A 104 9.20 -0.95 -19.68
N ILE A 105 9.04 -1.04 -20.99
CA ILE A 105 9.01 -2.31 -21.71
C ILE A 105 10.42 -2.58 -22.25
N ASP A 106 11.02 -3.68 -21.83
CA ASP A 106 12.40 -4.03 -22.19
C ASP A 106 12.47 -4.96 -23.41
N ASN A 107 11.41 -5.69 -23.72
CA ASN A 107 11.39 -6.62 -24.86
C ASN A 107 9.98 -6.89 -25.41
N GLU A 108 9.93 -7.54 -26.58
CA GLU A 108 8.69 -7.84 -27.29
C GLU A 108 7.76 -8.81 -26.55
N LYS A 109 8.33 -9.78 -25.81
CA LYS A 109 7.54 -10.75 -25.03
C LYS A 109 6.78 -10.04 -23.91
N GLU A 110 7.45 -9.13 -23.21
CA GLU A 110 6.85 -8.28 -22.19
C GLU A 110 5.77 -7.38 -22.80
N ASN A 111 6.05 -6.73 -23.95
CA ASN A 111 5.08 -5.90 -24.64
C ASN A 111 3.78 -6.66 -24.96
N THR A 112 3.91 -7.86 -25.51
CA THR A 112 2.77 -8.73 -25.87
C THR A 112 1.96 -9.06 -24.62
N TRP A 113 2.62 -9.53 -23.57
CA TRP A 113 1.98 -9.91 -22.31
C TRP A 113 1.27 -8.73 -21.62
N VAL A 114 1.89 -7.54 -21.60
CA VAL A 114 1.28 -6.33 -21.02
C VAL A 114 0.02 -5.95 -21.80
N ASN A 115 0.08 -5.94 -23.12
CA ASN A 115 -1.05 -5.56 -23.98
C ASN A 115 -2.25 -6.50 -23.82
N GLU A 116 -2.00 -7.81 -23.77
CA GLU A 116 -3.07 -8.80 -23.55
C GLU A 116 -3.79 -8.62 -22.22
N ARG A 117 -3.06 -8.19 -21.18
CA ARG A 117 -3.61 -8.00 -19.84
C ARG A 117 -4.28 -6.65 -19.64
N ALA A 118 -3.72 -5.60 -20.23
CA ALA A 118 -4.31 -4.26 -20.20
C ALA A 118 -5.73 -4.27 -20.80
N ARG A 119 -5.97 -5.08 -21.84
CA ARG A 119 -7.31 -5.25 -22.45
C ARG A 119 -8.36 -5.91 -21.55
N LYS A 120 -7.93 -6.68 -20.54
CA LYS A 120 -8.81 -7.47 -19.66
C LYS A 120 -9.19 -6.74 -18.37
N LYS A 121 -8.71 -5.51 -18.15
CA LYS A 121 -8.83 -4.78 -16.87
C LYS A 121 -9.68 -3.52 -17.00
#